data_AF-A0A960RV63-F1
#
_entry.id   AF-A0A960RV63-F1
#
_cell.length_a   1.000
_cell.length_b   1.000
_cell.length_c   1.000
_cell.angle_alpha   90.00
_cell.angle_beta   90.00
_cell.angle_gamma   90.00
#
_symmetry.space_group_name_H-M   'P 1'
#
loop_
_entity.id
_entity.type
_entity.pdbx_description
1 polymer ?
#
loop_
_entity_poly.entity_id
_entity_poly.type
_entity_poly.pdbx_seq_one_letter_code
_entity_poly.pdbx_strand_id
1 'polypeptide(L)'
;MLATFFSIAFAILLFFYPGAQDFVPHGGVMAVTMIVTATLFILLVAIAHMFAWSPLQRVEQNLTPRLVRLFRDDIHIKHPTYWILLFSLVTYMLAIGVVFSGIIKPIYFLAGWLVILGISIDSFHHLLRRINSYFDPMTAVEHLSDQAQQHVRNDDNAALCDSFESLAEIAVKAVERTLPSLCNEAVNQTQIAARYYLESSKSVSHTHHDQKPVGDEVSFTLFFLFQRLELVHDKALEEGMEPICSNIITALGKIAIDAAKLDLSLVSYPIHFLGKFAHHAQVMGLPDVAEKATCTLTEVSRVIIEEVDLKYYDLKEPFFSIIYQLEEIAKETFRQDKQMQIDLLEQPFHDLKALFDHERVATHQDRDAVVADIDRVLGEFTELALVMKTLPPIPEVKEEEEPVPQQ
;
A
#
# COMPACT_ATOMS: atom_id res chain seq x y z
N MET A 1 -29.26 -4.66 1.83
CA MET A 1 -30.17 -5.66 2.44
C MET A 1 -31.50 -5.08 2.91
N LEU A 2 -31.69 -3.75 2.85
CA LEU A 2 -32.92 -3.10 3.31
C LEU A 2 -34.09 -3.41 2.35
N ALA A 3 -33.84 -3.45 1.03
CA ALA A 3 -34.88 -3.72 0.04
C ALA A 3 -35.40 -5.16 0.11
N THR A 4 -34.50 -6.13 0.33
CA THR A 4 -34.86 -7.54 0.52
C THR A 4 -35.74 -7.72 1.75
N PHE A 5 -35.38 -7.08 2.87
CA PHE A 5 -36.16 -7.15 4.10
C PHE A 5 -37.58 -6.61 3.92
N PHE A 6 -37.73 -5.42 3.34
CA PHE A 6 -39.04 -4.83 3.05
C PHE A 6 -39.85 -5.70 2.08
N SER A 7 -39.19 -6.29 1.07
CA SER A 7 -39.86 -7.14 0.08
C SER A 7 -40.36 -8.46 0.69
N ILE A 8 -39.59 -9.06 1.58
CA ILE A 8 -40.01 -10.26 2.34
C ILE A 8 -41.17 -9.93 3.27
N ALA A 9 -41.08 -8.83 4.03
CA ALA A 9 -42.14 -8.39 4.92
C ALA A 9 -43.45 -8.12 4.15
N PHE A 10 -43.36 -7.49 2.99
CA PHE A 10 -44.51 -7.23 2.12
C PHE A 10 -45.08 -8.51 1.50
N ALA A 11 -44.22 -9.45 1.09
CA ALA A 11 -44.65 -10.76 0.59
C ALA A 11 -45.37 -11.59 1.66
N ILE A 12 -44.89 -11.56 2.92
CA ILE A 12 -45.54 -12.18 4.08
C ILE A 12 -46.90 -11.52 4.32
N LEU A 13 -46.96 -10.18 4.31
CA LEU A 13 -48.21 -9.44 4.52
C LEU A 13 -49.25 -9.78 3.45
N LEU A 14 -48.84 -9.90 2.18
CA LEU A 14 -49.72 -10.34 1.08
C LEU A 14 -50.26 -11.76 1.28
N PHE A 15 -49.52 -12.64 1.94
CA PHE A 15 -49.93 -14.02 2.18
C PHE A 15 -50.93 -14.15 3.33
N PHE A 16 -50.76 -13.36 4.39
CA PHE A 16 -51.57 -13.47 5.61
C PHE A 16 -52.75 -12.49 5.68
N TYR A 17 -52.78 -11.44 4.85
CA TYR A 17 -53.87 -10.47 4.85
C TYR A 17 -55.06 -10.97 4.01
N PRO A 18 -56.23 -11.24 4.61
CA PRO A 18 -57.37 -11.85 3.91
C PRO A 18 -57.97 -10.97 2.79
N GLY A 19 -57.79 -9.65 2.85
CA GLY A 19 -58.19 -8.72 1.79
C GLY A 19 -57.17 -8.57 0.65
N ALA A 20 -56.02 -9.26 0.70
CA ALA A 20 -54.95 -9.07 -0.28
C ALA A 20 -55.34 -9.53 -1.69
N GLN A 21 -56.32 -10.42 -1.84
CA GLN A 21 -56.78 -10.91 -3.15
C GLN A 21 -57.43 -9.78 -3.98
N ASP A 22 -58.07 -8.82 -3.32
CA ASP A 22 -58.71 -7.67 -3.99
C ASP A 22 -57.68 -6.65 -4.52
N PHE A 23 -56.45 -6.70 -4.00
CA PHE A 23 -55.34 -5.84 -4.41
C PHE A 23 -54.47 -6.46 -5.51
N VAL A 24 -54.68 -7.72 -5.88
CA VAL A 24 -53.89 -8.37 -6.95
C VAL A 24 -54.39 -7.87 -8.31
N PRO A 25 -53.56 -7.15 -9.09
CA PRO A 25 -53.97 -6.65 -10.40
C PRO A 25 -54.30 -7.82 -11.34
N HIS A 26 -55.15 -7.57 -12.33
CA HIS A 26 -55.44 -8.55 -13.38
C HIS A 26 -54.14 -9.09 -14.00
N GLY A 27 -54.10 -10.39 -14.32
CA GLY A 27 -52.88 -11.08 -14.75
C GLY A 27 -52.16 -10.39 -15.91
N GLY A 28 -52.89 -9.77 -16.84
CA GLY A 28 -52.29 -8.98 -17.92
C GLY A 28 -51.53 -7.74 -17.43
N VAL A 29 -52.09 -6.98 -16.49
CA VAL A 29 -51.43 -5.80 -15.91
C VAL A 29 -50.18 -6.23 -15.14
N MET A 30 -50.27 -7.31 -14.36
CA MET A 30 -49.14 -7.88 -13.62
C MET A 30 -48.01 -8.35 -14.55
N ALA A 31 -48.35 -9.02 -15.66
CA ALA A 31 -47.35 -9.45 -16.64
C ALA A 31 -46.67 -8.25 -17.31
N VAL A 32 -47.43 -7.20 -17.65
CA VAL A 32 -46.87 -5.96 -18.23
C VAL A 32 -45.94 -5.27 -17.24
N THR A 33 -46.31 -5.13 -15.97
CA THR A 33 -45.43 -4.51 -14.97
C THR A 33 -44.14 -5.30 -14.78
N MET A 34 -44.23 -6.63 -14.71
CA MET A 34 -43.05 -7.52 -14.64
C MET A 34 -42.11 -7.32 -15.83
N ILE A 35 -42.65 -7.30 -17.06
CA ILE A 35 -41.86 -7.10 -18.28
C ILE A 35 -41.19 -5.72 -18.26
N VAL A 36 -41.94 -4.67 -17.94
CA VAL A 36 -41.40 -3.30 -17.86
C VAL A 36 -40.28 -3.22 -16.81
N THR A 37 -40.48 -3.80 -15.62
CA THR A 37 -39.42 -3.84 -14.59
C THR A 37 -38.20 -4.63 -15.07
N ALA A 38 -38.37 -5.81 -15.66
CA ALA A 38 -37.25 -6.61 -16.17
C ALA A 38 -36.44 -5.88 -17.24
N THR A 39 -37.12 -5.21 -18.18
CA THR A 39 -36.47 -4.38 -19.22
C THR A 39 -35.72 -3.20 -18.59
N LEU A 40 -36.30 -2.55 -17.58
CA LEU A 40 -35.66 -1.45 -16.86
C LEU A 40 -34.37 -1.91 -16.17
N PHE A 41 -34.35 -3.08 -15.52
CA PHE A 41 -33.13 -3.58 -14.88
C PHE A 41 -32.00 -3.89 -15.87
N ILE A 42 -32.32 -4.46 -17.03
CA ILE A 42 -31.32 -4.66 -18.10
C ILE A 42 -30.76 -3.32 -18.55
N LEU A 43 -31.65 -2.33 -18.77
CA LEU A 43 -31.25 -0.98 -19.18
C LEU A 43 -30.39 -0.32 -18.10
N LEU A 44 -30.75 -0.42 -16.82
CA LEU A 44 -30.00 0.15 -15.70
C LEU A 44 -28.60 -0.46 -15.58
N VAL A 45 -28.44 -1.78 -15.78
CA VAL A 45 -27.12 -2.42 -15.78
C VAL A 45 -26.28 -1.97 -16.97
N ALA A 46 -26.87 -1.88 -18.16
CA ALA A 46 -26.19 -1.40 -19.35
C ALA A 46 -25.74 0.06 -19.20
N ILE A 47 -26.62 0.90 -18.66
CA ILE A 47 -26.33 2.30 -18.30
C ILE A 47 -25.22 2.35 -17.27
N ALA A 48 -25.29 1.58 -16.17
CA ALA A 48 -24.26 1.58 -15.14
C ALA A 48 -22.86 1.26 -15.69
N HIS A 49 -22.75 0.25 -16.56
CA HIS A 49 -21.47 -0.10 -17.22
C HIS A 49 -21.01 0.95 -18.23
N MET A 50 -21.93 1.50 -19.02
CA MET A 50 -21.63 2.56 -19.99
C MET A 50 -21.13 3.83 -19.29
N PHE A 51 -21.80 4.25 -18.21
CA PHE A 51 -21.39 5.38 -17.40
C PHE A 51 -20.12 5.11 -16.60
N ALA A 52 -19.82 3.85 -16.26
CA ALA A 52 -18.57 3.51 -15.59
C ALA A 52 -17.35 3.61 -16.51
N TRP A 53 -17.51 3.39 -17.81
CA TRP A 53 -16.38 3.35 -18.75
C TRP A 53 -15.63 4.69 -18.86
N SER A 54 -16.35 5.82 -18.92
CA SER A 54 -15.72 7.14 -19.06
C SER A 54 -14.87 7.53 -17.84
N PRO A 55 -15.40 7.46 -16.59
CA PRO A 55 -14.59 7.66 -15.40
C PRO A 55 -13.46 6.64 -15.29
N LEU A 56 -13.70 5.37 -15.62
CA LEU A 56 -12.66 4.34 -15.57
C LEU A 56 -11.51 4.64 -16.53
N GLN A 57 -11.79 5.10 -17.75
CA GLN A 57 -10.78 5.53 -18.70
C GLN A 57 -9.99 6.75 -18.21
N ARG A 58 -10.64 7.69 -17.50
CA ARG A 58 -9.94 8.81 -16.85
C ARG A 58 -9.04 8.30 -15.73
N VAL A 59 -9.53 7.39 -14.90
CA VAL A 59 -8.73 6.77 -13.82
C VAL A 59 -7.54 6.00 -14.41
N GLU A 60 -7.73 5.28 -15.52
CA GLU A 60 -6.67 4.57 -16.24
C GLU A 60 -5.54 5.52 -16.70
N GLN A 61 -5.92 6.63 -17.33
CA GLN A 61 -4.99 7.67 -17.76
C GLN A 61 -4.29 8.33 -16.57
N ASN A 62 -4.99 8.46 -15.44
CA ASN A 62 -4.55 9.22 -14.29
C ASN A 62 -3.75 8.41 -13.25
N LEU A 63 -3.99 7.11 -13.14
CA LEU A 63 -3.45 6.24 -12.08
C LEU A 63 -2.63 5.09 -12.68
N THR A 64 -3.26 4.06 -13.25
CA THR A 64 -2.54 2.94 -13.86
C THR A 64 -3.43 2.18 -14.85
N PRO A 65 -2.89 1.69 -15.99
CA PRO A 65 -3.61 0.84 -16.94
C PRO A 65 -4.13 -0.47 -16.31
N ARG A 66 -3.51 -0.94 -15.23
CA ARG A 66 -3.90 -2.22 -14.59
C ARG A 66 -5.23 -2.13 -13.83
N LEU A 67 -5.69 -0.93 -13.46
CA LEU A 67 -6.96 -0.74 -12.75
C LEU A 67 -8.16 -1.18 -13.60
N VAL A 68 -8.08 -1.06 -14.93
CA VAL A 68 -9.12 -1.55 -15.84
C VAL A 68 -9.16 -3.08 -15.87
N ARG A 69 -8.00 -3.73 -15.81
CA ARG A 69 -7.93 -5.20 -15.72
C ARG A 69 -8.55 -5.66 -14.40
N LEU A 70 -8.19 -5.00 -13.30
CA LEU A 70 -8.77 -5.26 -11.99
C LEU A 70 -10.30 -5.10 -11.99
N PHE A 71 -10.82 -4.02 -12.55
CA PHE A 71 -12.26 -3.81 -12.69
C PHE A 71 -12.94 -4.92 -13.51
N ARG A 72 -12.31 -5.34 -14.61
CA ARG A 72 -12.85 -6.39 -15.49
C ARG A 72 -12.86 -7.75 -14.80
N ASP A 73 -11.87 -8.03 -13.97
CA ASP A 73 -11.72 -9.33 -13.33
C ASP A 73 -12.42 -9.48 -11.98
N ASP A 74 -12.89 -8.37 -11.41
CA ASP A 74 -13.57 -8.35 -10.12
C ASP A 74 -14.84 -9.21 -10.08
N ILE A 75 -14.77 -10.26 -9.26
CA ILE A 75 -15.86 -11.19 -9.04
C ILE A 75 -17.07 -10.52 -8.38
N HIS A 76 -16.85 -9.47 -7.59
CA HIS A 76 -17.88 -8.69 -6.91
C HIS A 76 -18.67 -7.78 -7.85
N ILE A 77 -18.18 -7.54 -9.07
CA ILE A 77 -18.92 -6.87 -10.15
C ILE A 77 -19.63 -7.91 -11.02
N LYS A 78 -18.93 -9.01 -11.35
CA LYS A 78 -19.47 -10.10 -12.18
C LYS A 78 -20.71 -10.74 -11.56
N HIS A 79 -20.66 -11.10 -10.27
CA HIS A 79 -21.77 -11.80 -9.60
C HIS A 79 -23.09 -10.99 -9.58
N PRO A 80 -23.13 -9.72 -9.11
CA PRO A 80 -24.34 -8.92 -9.17
C PRO A 80 -24.85 -8.71 -10.60
N THR A 81 -23.93 -8.55 -11.57
CA THR A 81 -24.30 -8.38 -12.98
C THR A 81 -25.00 -9.64 -13.52
N TYR A 82 -24.43 -10.82 -13.28
CA TYR A 82 -25.06 -12.09 -13.65
C TYR A 82 -26.39 -12.31 -12.93
N TRP A 83 -26.48 -11.95 -11.64
CA TRP A 83 -27.71 -12.04 -10.88
C TRP A 83 -28.83 -11.17 -11.48
N ILE A 84 -28.54 -9.93 -11.85
CA ILE A 84 -29.55 -9.02 -12.43
C ILE A 84 -30.02 -9.52 -13.80
N LEU A 85 -29.11 -10.05 -14.62
CA LEU A 85 -29.49 -10.67 -15.91
C LEU A 85 -30.36 -11.92 -15.69
N LEU A 86 -30.03 -12.75 -14.71
CA LEU A 86 -30.83 -13.91 -14.32
C LEU A 86 -32.20 -13.47 -13.81
N PHE A 87 -32.27 -12.43 -12.97
CA PHE A 87 -33.53 -11.85 -12.49
C PHE A 87 -34.44 -11.41 -13.63
N SER A 88 -33.90 -10.70 -14.63
CA SER A 88 -34.69 -10.27 -15.78
C SER A 88 -35.22 -11.46 -16.58
N LEU A 89 -34.40 -12.50 -16.79
CA LEU A 89 -34.83 -13.73 -17.47
C LEU A 89 -35.93 -14.47 -16.68
N VAL A 90 -35.74 -14.65 -15.37
CA VAL A 90 -36.74 -15.27 -14.49
C VAL A 90 -38.03 -14.45 -14.49
N THR A 91 -37.94 -13.13 -14.46
CA THR A 91 -39.12 -12.24 -14.49
C THR A 91 -39.90 -12.36 -15.80
N TYR A 92 -39.23 -12.48 -16.95
CA TYR A 92 -39.93 -12.74 -18.21
C TYR A 92 -40.64 -14.11 -18.21
N MET A 93 -39.99 -15.15 -17.69
CA MET A 93 -40.60 -16.47 -17.56
C MET A 93 -41.81 -16.46 -16.62
N LEU A 94 -41.73 -15.72 -15.51
CA LEU A 94 -42.87 -15.54 -14.59
C LEU A 94 -44.01 -14.76 -15.25
N ALA A 95 -43.72 -13.71 -16.02
CA ALA A 95 -44.74 -12.94 -16.74
C ALA A 95 -45.50 -13.81 -17.76
N ILE A 96 -44.80 -14.66 -18.52
CA ILE A 96 -45.39 -15.65 -19.41
C ILE A 96 -46.23 -16.65 -18.58
N GLY A 97 -45.68 -17.16 -17.48
CA GLY A 97 -46.39 -18.07 -16.57
C GLY A 97 -47.70 -17.50 -16.02
N VAL A 98 -47.75 -16.20 -15.69
CA VAL A 98 -48.97 -15.53 -15.23
C VAL A 98 -50.04 -15.46 -16.32
N VAL A 99 -49.64 -15.28 -17.58
CA VAL A 99 -50.58 -15.22 -18.72
C VAL A 99 -51.12 -16.60 -19.10
N PHE A 100 -50.28 -17.64 -19.08
CA PHE A 100 -50.64 -18.96 -19.61
C PHE A 100 -51.05 -19.99 -18.56
N SER A 101 -50.58 -19.89 -17.31
CA SER A 101 -50.64 -21.05 -16.42
C SER A 101 -52.03 -21.37 -15.92
N GLY A 102 -52.96 -20.41 -15.73
CA GLY A 102 -54.37 -20.61 -15.33
C GLY A 102 -54.64 -21.43 -14.04
N ILE A 103 -53.63 -22.13 -13.53
CA ILE A 103 -53.67 -23.22 -12.54
C ILE A 103 -53.11 -22.69 -11.21
N ILE A 104 -52.12 -21.78 -11.25
CA ILE A 104 -51.50 -21.21 -10.05
C ILE A 104 -52.14 -19.84 -9.78
N LYS A 105 -52.52 -19.59 -8.51
CA LYS A 105 -53.10 -18.30 -8.11
C LYS A 105 -52.09 -17.17 -8.33
N PRO A 106 -52.46 -16.05 -8.97
CA PRO A 106 -51.57 -14.92 -9.26
C PRO A 106 -50.85 -14.35 -8.02
N ILE A 107 -51.46 -14.46 -6.84
CA ILE A 107 -50.88 -13.99 -5.58
C ILE A 107 -49.54 -14.67 -5.23
N TYR A 108 -49.37 -15.95 -5.56
CA TYR A 108 -48.12 -16.68 -5.31
C TYR A 108 -47.00 -16.20 -6.23
N PHE A 109 -47.32 -15.91 -7.50
CA PHE A 109 -46.38 -15.32 -8.44
C PHE A 109 -45.96 -13.92 -8.00
N LEU A 110 -46.90 -13.11 -7.49
CA LEU A 110 -46.61 -11.75 -7.04
C LEU A 110 -45.70 -11.75 -5.82
N ALA A 111 -46.01 -12.58 -4.82
CA ALA A 111 -45.20 -12.69 -3.61
C ALA A 111 -43.78 -13.19 -3.92
N GLY A 112 -43.64 -14.22 -4.75
CA GLY A 112 -42.33 -14.73 -5.16
C GLY A 112 -41.53 -13.68 -5.96
N TRP A 113 -42.18 -13.01 -6.90
CA TRP A 113 -41.55 -11.96 -7.70
C TRP A 113 -41.07 -10.78 -6.85
N LEU A 114 -41.86 -10.35 -5.85
CA LEU A 114 -41.47 -9.27 -4.94
C LEU A 114 -40.19 -9.61 -4.16
N VAL A 115 -40.05 -10.84 -3.67
CA VAL A 115 -38.84 -11.27 -2.97
C VAL A 115 -37.63 -11.19 -3.89
N ILE A 116 -37.72 -11.71 -5.12
CA ILE A 116 -36.60 -11.70 -6.08
C ILE A 116 -36.29 -10.26 -6.53
N LEU A 117 -37.32 -9.40 -6.67
CA LEU A 117 -37.16 -7.97 -6.94
C LEU A 117 -36.36 -7.28 -5.82
N GLY A 118 -36.69 -7.53 -4.54
CA GLY A 118 -35.98 -6.98 -3.40
C GLY A 118 -34.50 -7.34 -3.38
N ILE A 119 -34.18 -8.61 -3.65
CA ILE A 119 -32.80 -9.09 -3.78
C ILE A 119 -32.10 -8.37 -4.94
N SER A 120 -32.77 -8.21 -6.07
CA SER A 120 -32.21 -7.58 -7.27
C SER A 120 -31.93 -6.08 -7.08
N ILE A 121 -32.78 -5.36 -6.34
CA ILE A 121 -32.53 -3.97 -5.94
C ILE A 121 -31.28 -3.88 -5.07
N ASP A 122 -31.16 -4.73 -4.04
CA ASP A 122 -29.98 -4.75 -3.18
C ASP A 122 -28.71 -5.10 -3.97
N SER A 123 -28.76 -6.10 -4.86
CA SER A 123 -27.64 -6.47 -5.74
C SER A 123 -27.23 -5.34 -6.68
N PHE A 124 -28.19 -4.61 -7.27
CA PHE A 124 -27.90 -3.44 -8.10
C PHE A 124 -27.29 -2.30 -7.30
N HIS A 125 -27.76 -2.06 -6.07
CA HIS A 125 -27.14 -1.08 -5.18
C HIS A 125 -25.70 -1.46 -4.83
N HIS A 126 -25.43 -2.75 -4.55
CA HIS A 126 -24.08 -3.25 -4.34
C HIS A 126 -23.20 -3.08 -5.57
N LEU A 127 -23.71 -3.36 -6.76
CA LEU A 127 -23.01 -3.14 -8.03
C LEU A 127 -22.62 -1.66 -8.19
N LEU A 128 -23.56 -0.73 -8.00
CA LEU A 128 -23.28 0.71 -8.10
C LEU A 128 -22.24 1.17 -7.07
N ARG A 129 -22.36 0.71 -5.82
CA ARG A 129 -21.39 1.04 -4.77
C ARG A 129 -20.00 0.52 -5.11
N ARG A 130 -19.90 -0.69 -5.66
CA ARG A 130 -18.62 -1.29 -6.07
C ARG A 130 -18.03 -0.58 -7.28
N ILE A 131 -18.83 -0.21 -8.28
CA ILE A 131 -18.36 0.59 -9.41
C ILE A 131 -17.83 1.95 -8.92
N ASN A 132 -18.54 2.61 -8.03
CA ASN A 132 -18.13 3.91 -7.50
C ASN A 132 -16.83 3.84 -6.68
N SER A 133 -16.54 2.71 -6.02
CA SER A 133 -15.30 2.57 -5.26
C SER A 133 -14.05 2.55 -6.16
N TYR A 134 -14.18 2.14 -7.43
CA TYR A 134 -13.08 2.24 -8.40
C TYR A 134 -12.79 3.66 -8.88
N PHE A 135 -13.68 4.62 -8.61
CA PHE A 135 -13.45 6.03 -8.94
C PHE A 135 -12.71 6.78 -7.83
N ASP A 136 -12.65 6.19 -6.64
CA ASP A 136 -11.87 6.73 -5.54
C ASP A 136 -10.42 6.20 -5.63
N PRO A 137 -9.43 7.08 -5.85
CA PRO A 137 -8.04 6.66 -5.98
C PRO A 137 -7.50 5.98 -4.71
N MET A 138 -7.99 6.32 -3.51
CA MET A 138 -7.56 5.66 -2.27
C MET A 138 -8.03 4.22 -2.22
N THR A 139 -9.31 3.99 -2.47
CA THR A 139 -9.88 2.63 -2.51
C THR A 139 -9.24 1.79 -3.62
N ALA A 140 -8.81 2.40 -4.73
CA ALA A 140 -8.08 1.70 -5.78
C ALA A 140 -6.71 1.17 -5.31
N VAL A 141 -5.97 1.96 -4.53
CA VAL A 141 -4.69 1.52 -3.94
C VAL A 141 -4.94 0.37 -2.95
N GLU A 142 -5.98 0.46 -2.13
CA GLU A 142 -6.37 -0.64 -1.22
C GLU A 142 -6.67 -1.93 -1.99
N HIS A 143 -7.42 -1.86 -3.10
CA HIS A 143 -7.71 -3.05 -3.90
C HIS A 143 -6.48 -3.66 -4.55
N LEU A 144 -5.50 -2.86 -4.99
CA LEU A 144 -4.23 -3.38 -5.49
C LEU A 144 -3.40 -4.04 -4.38
N SER A 145 -3.44 -3.50 -3.16
CA SER A 145 -2.82 -4.12 -1.99
C SER A 145 -3.46 -5.46 -1.64
N ASP A 146 -4.80 -5.52 -1.65
CA ASP A 146 -5.54 -6.77 -1.43
C ASP A 146 -5.17 -7.84 -2.48
N GLN A 147 -4.98 -7.44 -3.74
CA GLN A 147 -4.48 -8.34 -4.78
C GLN A 147 -3.05 -8.78 -4.52
N ALA A 148 -2.15 -7.86 -4.15
CA ALA A 148 -0.77 -8.22 -3.79
C ALA A 148 -0.75 -9.29 -2.68
N GLN A 149 -1.58 -9.13 -1.65
CA GLN A 149 -1.72 -10.11 -0.58
C GLN A 149 -2.29 -11.46 -1.08
N GLN A 150 -3.22 -11.44 -2.03
CA GLN A 150 -3.72 -12.66 -2.66
C GLN A 150 -2.64 -13.36 -3.49
N HIS A 151 -1.82 -12.61 -4.22
CA HIS A 151 -0.69 -13.17 -5.00
C HIS A 151 0.35 -13.80 -4.08
N VAL A 152 0.67 -13.17 -2.95
CA VAL A 152 1.52 -13.76 -1.89
C VAL A 152 0.95 -15.07 -1.36
N ARG A 153 -0.36 -15.14 -1.11
CA ARG A 153 -1.02 -16.37 -0.62
C ARG A 153 -1.03 -17.50 -1.65
N ASN A 154 -1.04 -17.15 -2.93
CA ASN A 154 -1.05 -18.10 -4.04
C ASN A 154 0.36 -18.44 -4.56
N ASP A 155 1.41 -17.91 -3.93
CA ASP A 155 2.82 -18.08 -4.33
C ASP A 155 3.12 -17.63 -5.78
N ASP A 156 2.45 -16.57 -6.23
CA ASP A 156 2.61 -15.99 -7.57
C ASP A 156 3.49 -14.73 -7.51
N ASN A 157 4.80 -14.94 -7.46
CA ASN A 157 5.79 -13.86 -7.33
C ASN A 157 5.82 -12.93 -8.55
N ALA A 158 5.51 -13.43 -9.75
CA ALA A 158 5.44 -12.60 -10.95
C ALA A 158 4.28 -11.59 -10.87
N ALA A 159 3.09 -12.05 -10.45
CA ALA A 159 1.95 -11.17 -10.25
C ALA A 159 2.10 -10.23 -9.03
N LEU A 160 2.90 -10.62 -8.04
CA LEU A 160 3.29 -9.74 -6.94
C LEU A 160 4.16 -8.58 -7.43
N CYS A 161 5.18 -8.84 -8.25
CA CYS A 161 5.98 -7.78 -8.89
C CYS A 161 5.10 -6.84 -9.71
N ASP A 162 4.10 -7.36 -10.43
CA ASP A 162 3.13 -6.53 -11.14
C ASP A 162 2.33 -5.61 -10.20
N SER A 163 2.02 -6.09 -9.00
CA SER A 163 1.29 -5.30 -8.00
C SER A 163 2.19 -4.17 -7.44
N PHE A 164 3.47 -4.45 -7.16
CA PHE A 164 4.44 -3.41 -6.77
C PHE A 164 4.65 -2.36 -7.85
N GLU A 165 4.73 -2.76 -9.12
CA GLU A 165 4.83 -1.82 -10.23
C GLU A 165 3.57 -0.93 -10.34
N SER A 166 2.37 -1.50 -10.12
CA SER A 166 1.11 -0.74 -10.14
C SER A 166 1.05 0.30 -9.02
N LEU A 167 1.43 -0.09 -7.80
CA LEU A 167 1.48 0.82 -6.64
C LEU A 167 2.50 1.93 -6.85
N ALA A 168 3.68 1.61 -7.40
CA ALA A 168 4.70 2.60 -7.70
C ALA A 168 4.26 3.56 -8.83
N GLU A 169 3.59 3.07 -9.88
CA GLU A 169 3.05 3.93 -10.93
C GLU A 169 2.01 4.92 -10.39
N ILE A 170 1.12 4.46 -9.49
CA ILE A 170 0.17 5.33 -8.81
C ILE A 170 0.91 6.39 -7.98
N ALA A 171 1.93 5.98 -7.22
CA ALA A 171 2.71 6.90 -6.39
C ALA A 171 3.41 7.98 -7.25
N VAL A 172 4.03 7.59 -8.37
CA VAL A 172 4.68 8.53 -9.31
C VAL A 172 3.69 9.53 -9.90
N LYS A 173 2.55 9.05 -10.40
CA LYS A 173 1.52 9.95 -10.94
C LYS A 173 0.90 10.82 -9.86
N ALA A 174 0.84 10.35 -8.62
CA ALA A 174 0.40 11.15 -7.48
C ALA A 174 1.41 12.26 -7.18
N VAL A 175 2.71 11.99 -7.25
CA VAL A 175 3.77 13.02 -7.15
C VAL A 175 3.63 14.05 -8.28
N GLU A 176 3.54 13.62 -9.55
CA GLU A 176 3.38 14.53 -10.70
C GLU A 176 2.15 15.44 -10.59
N ARG A 177 1.12 14.99 -9.86
CA ARG A 177 -0.13 15.73 -9.66
C ARG A 177 -0.20 16.47 -8.33
N THR A 178 0.87 16.48 -7.55
CA THR A 178 0.91 17.12 -6.23
C THR A 178 -0.15 16.57 -5.26
N LEU A 179 -0.34 15.25 -5.27
CA LEU A 179 -1.27 14.50 -4.40
C LEU A 179 -0.49 13.69 -3.35
N PRO A 180 0.15 14.33 -2.34
CA PRO A 180 1.03 13.65 -1.40
C PRO A 180 0.32 12.58 -0.57
N SER A 181 -0.96 12.78 -0.24
CA SER A 181 -1.75 11.79 0.51
C SER A 181 -1.88 10.47 -0.25
N LEU A 182 -2.14 10.53 -1.57
CA LEU A 182 -2.28 9.32 -2.40
C LEU A 182 -0.94 8.62 -2.59
N CYS A 183 0.13 9.38 -2.77
CA CYS A 183 1.48 8.83 -2.86
C CYS A 183 1.87 8.11 -1.55
N ASN A 184 1.63 8.75 -0.40
CA ASN A 184 1.92 8.17 0.90
C ASN A 184 1.12 6.88 1.14
N GLU A 185 -0.15 6.86 0.73
CA GLU A 185 -0.97 5.66 0.82
C GLU A 185 -0.42 4.53 -0.07
N ALA A 186 -0.03 4.82 -1.31
CA ALA A 186 0.58 3.82 -2.19
C ALA A 186 1.91 3.26 -1.65
N VAL A 187 2.75 4.11 -1.05
CA VAL A 187 4.00 3.69 -0.38
C VAL A 187 3.70 2.84 0.85
N ASN A 188 2.71 3.21 1.66
CA ASN A 188 2.30 2.44 2.83
C ASN A 188 1.77 1.06 2.43
N GLN A 189 0.92 0.98 1.41
CA GLN A 189 0.40 -0.29 0.90
C GLN A 189 1.50 -1.16 0.30
N THR A 190 2.50 -0.56 -0.35
CA THR A 190 3.71 -1.27 -0.81
C THR A 190 4.47 -1.89 0.37
N GLN A 191 4.65 -1.14 1.47
CA GLN A 191 5.27 -1.66 2.69
C GLN A 191 4.46 -2.79 3.33
N ILE A 192 3.13 -2.66 3.39
CA ILE A 192 2.24 -3.70 3.92
C ILE A 192 2.35 -4.98 3.08
N ALA A 193 2.32 -4.87 1.74
CA ALA A 193 2.47 -6.00 0.85
C ALA A 193 3.85 -6.67 0.98
N ALA A 194 4.92 -5.88 1.14
CA ALA A 194 6.27 -6.42 1.41
C ALA A 194 6.32 -7.19 2.73
N ARG A 195 5.70 -6.68 3.78
CA ARG A 195 5.59 -7.37 5.07
C ARG A 195 4.87 -8.71 4.93
N TYR A 196 3.71 -8.74 4.28
CA TYR A 196 2.98 -9.98 4.04
C TYR A 196 3.80 -11.00 3.24
N TYR A 197 4.57 -10.53 2.25
CA TYR A 197 5.46 -11.39 1.47
C TYR A 197 6.57 -12.01 2.35
N LEU A 198 7.21 -11.22 3.20
CA LEU A 198 8.25 -11.70 4.12
C LEU A 198 7.69 -12.67 5.17
N GLU A 199 6.53 -12.37 5.74
CA GLU A 199 5.83 -13.26 6.68
C GLU A 199 5.43 -14.58 6.01
N SER A 200 4.94 -14.55 4.77
CA SER A 200 4.60 -15.75 3.99
C SER A 200 5.83 -16.59 3.68
N SER A 201 6.92 -15.95 3.25
CA SER A 201 8.19 -16.61 2.91
C SER A 201 8.78 -17.38 4.09
N LYS A 202 8.60 -16.88 5.32
CA LYS A 202 8.95 -17.60 6.56
C LYS A 202 8.19 -18.93 6.70
N SER A 203 6.90 -18.93 6.39
CA SER A 203 6.05 -20.11 6.52
C SER A 203 6.29 -21.16 5.43
N VAL A 204 6.56 -20.73 4.19
CA VAL A 204 6.80 -21.62 3.05
C VAL A 204 8.17 -22.31 3.13
N SER A 205 9.17 -21.64 3.70
CA SER A 205 10.53 -22.18 3.90
C SER A 205 10.57 -23.48 4.72
N HIS A 206 9.52 -23.78 5.50
CA HIS A 206 9.42 -25.04 6.24
C HIS A 206 8.78 -26.21 5.45
N THR A 207 8.19 -25.94 4.28
CA THR A 207 7.32 -26.90 3.58
C THR A 207 7.93 -27.46 2.29
N HIS A 208 8.84 -26.72 1.63
CA HIS A 208 9.50 -27.16 0.40
C HIS A 208 11.00 -27.43 0.61
N HIS A 209 11.31 -28.67 1.01
CA HIS A 209 12.69 -29.14 1.17
C HIS A 209 13.37 -29.55 -0.15
N ASP A 210 12.73 -29.35 -1.31
CA ASP A 210 13.24 -29.81 -2.61
C ASP A 210 13.39 -28.65 -3.63
N GLN A 211 14.67 -28.34 -3.92
CA GLN A 211 15.24 -27.96 -5.22
C GLN A 211 15.44 -26.50 -5.67
N LYS A 212 15.18 -25.45 -4.88
CA LYS A 212 15.75 -24.11 -5.17
C LYS A 212 16.18 -23.36 -3.89
N PRO A 213 17.28 -22.61 -3.91
CA PRO A 213 17.64 -21.73 -2.80
C PRO A 213 16.56 -20.63 -2.68
N VAL A 214 15.68 -20.77 -1.68
CA VAL A 214 14.58 -19.84 -1.38
C VAL A 214 15.09 -18.40 -1.18
N GLY A 215 16.35 -18.23 -0.76
CA GLY A 215 16.99 -16.93 -0.58
C GLY A 215 17.13 -16.09 -1.85
N ASP A 216 17.34 -16.70 -3.02
CA ASP A 216 17.55 -15.96 -4.27
C ASP A 216 16.24 -15.30 -4.75
N GLU A 217 15.10 -15.96 -4.53
CA GLU A 217 13.79 -15.48 -4.98
C GLU A 217 13.25 -14.35 -4.09
N VAL A 218 13.43 -14.47 -2.77
CA VAL A 218 13.11 -13.39 -1.82
C VAL A 218 13.98 -12.16 -2.09
N SER A 219 15.28 -12.37 -2.28
CA SER A 219 16.22 -11.29 -2.58
C SER A 219 15.86 -10.58 -3.89
N PHE A 220 15.52 -11.33 -4.94
CA PHE A 220 15.09 -10.76 -6.22
C PHE A 220 13.81 -9.93 -6.09
N THR A 221 12.79 -10.45 -5.41
CA THR A 221 11.50 -9.77 -5.25
C THR A 221 11.63 -8.49 -4.42
N LEU A 222 12.40 -8.53 -3.33
CA LEU A 222 12.72 -7.34 -2.53
C LEU A 222 13.53 -6.33 -3.33
N PHE A 223 14.54 -6.78 -4.08
CA PHE A 223 15.33 -5.89 -4.93
C PHE A 223 14.46 -5.17 -5.96
N PHE A 224 13.54 -5.90 -6.62
CA PHE A 224 12.58 -5.29 -7.54
C PHE A 224 11.72 -4.24 -6.84
N LEU A 225 11.21 -4.53 -5.64
CA LEU A 225 10.46 -3.58 -4.82
C LEU A 225 11.27 -2.32 -4.49
N PHE A 226 12.54 -2.47 -4.10
CA PHE A 226 13.39 -1.32 -3.77
C PHE A 226 13.66 -0.44 -4.99
N GLN A 227 13.86 -1.03 -6.18
CA GLN A 227 13.94 -0.26 -7.43
C GLN A 227 12.65 0.50 -7.75
N ARG A 228 11.48 -0.05 -7.40
CA ARG A 228 10.22 0.65 -7.59
C ARG A 228 10.08 1.82 -6.60
N LEU A 229 10.49 1.65 -5.35
CA LEU A 229 10.52 2.73 -4.36
C LEU A 229 11.54 3.83 -4.72
N GLU A 230 12.69 3.45 -5.30
CA GLU A 230 13.69 4.40 -5.82
C GLU A 230 13.09 5.31 -6.87
N LEU A 231 12.33 4.75 -7.82
CA LEU A 231 11.68 5.53 -8.86
C LEU A 231 10.67 6.55 -8.28
N VAL A 232 9.91 6.16 -7.24
CA VAL A 232 9.00 7.09 -6.54
C VAL A 232 9.80 8.17 -5.80
N HIS A 233 10.89 7.78 -5.14
CA HIS A 233 11.75 8.68 -4.37
C HIS A 233 12.40 9.72 -5.27
N ASP A 234 13.03 9.33 -6.36
CA ASP A 234 13.69 10.24 -7.30
C ASP A 234 12.68 11.24 -7.88
N LYS A 235 11.47 10.78 -8.22
CA LYS A 235 10.40 11.69 -8.67
C LYS A 235 9.97 12.66 -7.56
N ALA A 236 9.86 12.20 -6.32
CA ALA A 236 9.50 13.06 -5.19
C ALA A 236 10.59 14.09 -4.89
N LEU A 237 11.87 13.73 -5.06
CA LEU A 237 13.00 14.64 -4.94
C LEU A 237 12.99 15.73 -6.01
N GLU A 238 12.76 15.36 -7.27
CA GLU A 238 12.65 16.33 -8.38
C GLU A 238 11.59 17.40 -8.11
N GLU A 239 10.48 17.03 -7.48
CA GLU A 239 9.38 17.93 -7.13
C GLU A 239 9.53 18.56 -5.72
N GLY A 240 10.63 18.29 -5.01
CA GLY A 240 10.88 18.84 -3.66
C GLY A 240 9.89 18.37 -2.58
N MET A 241 9.29 17.18 -2.74
CA MET A 241 8.28 16.65 -1.83
C MET A 241 8.90 15.90 -0.64
N GLU A 242 9.46 16.67 0.29
CA GLU A 242 10.09 16.16 1.51
C GLU A 242 9.21 15.17 2.32
N PRO A 243 7.89 15.41 2.53
CA PRO A 243 7.07 14.48 3.32
C PRO A 243 6.96 13.09 2.70
N ILE A 244 7.03 12.99 1.37
CA ILE A 244 6.99 11.72 0.64
C ILE A 244 8.32 10.98 0.80
N CYS A 245 9.44 11.69 0.66
CA CYS A 245 10.78 11.14 0.85
C CYS A 245 10.93 10.57 2.27
N SER A 246 10.53 11.34 3.29
CA SER A 246 10.51 10.91 4.69
C SER A 246 9.61 9.69 4.95
N ASN A 247 8.48 9.59 4.23
CA ASN A 247 7.62 8.40 4.32
C ASN A 247 8.27 7.16 3.70
N ILE A 248 8.98 7.30 2.59
CA ILE A 248 9.74 6.22 1.95
C ILE A 248 10.85 5.71 2.88
N ILE A 249 11.60 6.62 3.53
CA ILE A 249 12.60 6.26 4.55
C ILE A 249 11.97 5.42 5.67
N THR A 250 10.80 5.86 6.17
CA THR A 250 10.07 5.12 7.22
C THR A 250 9.60 3.76 6.73
N ALA A 251 9.12 3.66 5.49
CA ALA A 251 8.70 2.41 4.88
C ALA A 251 9.86 1.41 4.75
N LEU A 252 11.04 1.87 4.31
CA LEU A 252 12.25 1.05 4.23
C LEU A 252 12.71 0.56 5.60
N GLY A 253 12.65 1.40 6.64
CA GLY A 253 12.97 1.00 8.01
C GLY A 253 12.06 -0.12 8.52
N LYS A 254 10.75 -0.04 8.24
CA LYS A 254 9.79 -1.11 8.58
C LYS A 254 10.11 -2.40 7.82
N ILE A 255 10.41 -2.31 6.52
CA ILE A 255 10.80 -3.47 5.71
C ILE A 255 12.10 -4.09 6.24
N ALA A 256 13.07 -3.29 6.69
CA ALA A 256 14.30 -3.79 7.31
C ALA A 256 14.03 -4.60 8.59
N ILE A 257 13.12 -4.13 9.44
CA ILE A 257 12.69 -4.87 10.64
C ILE A 257 12.00 -6.18 10.26
N ASP A 258 11.07 -6.15 9.30
CA ASP A 258 10.37 -7.35 8.85
C ASP A 258 11.33 -8.36 8.19
N ALA A 259 12.33 -7.88 7.44
CA ALA A 259 13.39 -8.69 6.87
C ALA A 259 14.25 -9.33 7.96
N ALA A 260 14.64 -8.58 9.00
CA ALA A 260 15.42 -9.08 10.11
C ALA A 260 14.71 -10.21 10.88
N LYS A 261 13.37 -10.17 10.94
CA LYS A 261 12.53 -11.21 11.57
C LYS A 261 12.46 -12.50 10.73
N LEU A 262 12.78 -12.43 9.44
CA LEU A 262 12.87 -13.57 8.53
C LEU A 262 14.29 -14.13 8.49
N ASP A 263 15.25 -13.30 8.05
CA ASP A 263 16.67 -13.62 7.92
C ASP A 263 17.49 -12.33 8.04
N LEU A 264 18.46 -12.32 8.95
CA LEU A 264 19.27 -11.13 9.23
C LEU A 264 20.15 -10.71 8.04
N SER A 265 20.50 -11.63 7.13
CA SER A 265 21.29 -11.28 5.94
C SER A 265 20.50 -10.45 4.92
N LEU A 266 19.16 -10.39 5.03
CA LEU A 266 18.31 -9.60 4.13
C LEU A 266 18.22 -8.12 4.52
N VAL A 267 18.69 -7.75 5.71
CA VAL A 267 18.54 -6.39 6.27
C VAL A 267 19.47 -5.39 5.56
N SER A 268 20.63 -5.83 5.07
CA SER A 268 21.61 -4.99 4.38
C SER A 268 21.00 -4.23 3.19
N TYR A 269 20.07 -4.86 2.45
CA TYR A 269 19.44 -4.27 1.27
C TYR A 269 18.57 -3.04 1.57
N PRO A 270 17.51 -3.13 2.41
CA PRO A 270 16.70 -1.96 2.74
C PRO A 270 17.51 -0.87 3.46
N ILE A 271 18.51 -1.23 4.27
CA ILE A 271 19.42 -0.24 4.89
C ILE A 271 20.20 0.53 3.81
N HIS A 272 20.77 -0.18 2.83
CA HIS A 272 21.51 0.44 1.74
C HIS A 272 20.65 1.43 0.95
N PHE A 273 19.44 1.04 0.56
CA PHE A 273 18.52 1.95 -0.14
C PHE A 273 18.08 3.13 0.74
N LEU A 274 17.86 2.90 2.04
CA LEU A 274 17.50 3.96 2.99
C LEU A 274 18.60 5.03 3.06
N GLY A 275 19.86 4.61 3.26
CA GLY A 275 20.98 5.54 3.32
C GLY A 275 21.26 6.22 1.99
N LYS A 276 21.16 5.49 0.86
CA LYS A 276 21.24 6.06 -0.50
C LYS A 276 20.21 7.17 -0.71
N PHE A 277 18.96 6.92 -0.34
CA PHE A 277 17.86 7.88 -0.49
C PHE A 277 18.06 9.11 0.39
N ALA A 278 18.45 8.90 1.64
CA ALA A 278 18.77 9.96 2.59
C ALA A 278 19.89 10.87 2.08
N HIS A 279 21.00 10.29 1.63
CA HIS A 279 22.12 11.04 1.08
C HIS A 279 21.71 11.81 -0.19
N HIS A 280 20.95 11.20 -1.09
CA HIS A 280 20.46 11.88 -2.30
C HIS A 280 19.55 13.07 -1.94
N ALA A 281 18.62 12.89 -1.00
CA ALA A 281 17.74 13.95 -0.51
C ALA A 281 18.53 15.09 0.14
N GLN A 282 19.53 14.75 0.93
CA GLN A 282 20.40 15.72 1.58
C GLN A 282 21.17 16.57 0.57
N VAL A 283 21.78 15.96 -0.44
CA VAL A 283 22.48 16.68 -1.53
C VAL A 283 21.55 17.61 -2.29
N MET A 284 20.25 17.26 -2.38
CA MET A 284 19.20 18.08 -2.99
C MET A 284 18.63 19.17 -2.07
N GLY A 285 19.19 19.35 -0.86
CA GLY A 285 18.80 20.40 0.08
C GLY A 285 17.59 20.05 0.95
N LEU A 286 17.32 18.76 1.16
CA LEU A 286 16.26 18.26 2.06
C LEU A 286 16.87 17.60 3.31
N PRO A 287 17.44 18.38 4.26
CA PRO A 287 18.17 17.84 5.41
C PRO A 287 17.28 17.05 6.39
N ASP A 288 15.99 17.39 6.49
CA ASP A 288 15.04 16.73 7.38
C ASP A 288 14.83 15.25 7.01
N VAL A 289 15.00 14.89 5.74
CA VAL A 289 14.97 13.48 5.28
C VAL A 289 16.18 12.71 5.84
N ALA A 290 17.34 13.35 5.93
CA ALA A 290 18.55 12.76 6.48
C ALA A 290 18.48 12.60 8.00
N GLU A 291 17.90 13.57 8.71
CA GLU A 291 17.59 13.44 10.14
C GLU A 291 16.61 12.28 10.38
N LYS A 292 15.57 12.19 9.54
CA LYS A 292 14.60 11.09 9.60
C LYS A 292 15.26 9.73 9.37
N ALA A 293 16.19 9.64 8.41
CA ALA A 293 16.95 8.43 8.12
C ALA A 293 17.83 8.01 9.29
N THR A 294 18.53 8.96 9.91
CA THR A 294 19.35 8.74 11.11
C THR A 294 18.51 8.15 12.25
N CYS A 295 17.38 8.78 12.57
CA CYS A 295 16.43 8.27 13.57
C CYS A 295 15.93 6.85 13.22
N THR A 296 15.62 6.61 11.94
CA THR A 296 15.09 5.33 11.48
C THR A 296 16.13 4.21 11.57
N LEU A 297 17.39 4.47 11.22
CA LEU A 297 18.49 3.51 11.32
C LEU A 297 18.78 3.12 12.78
N THR A 298 18.77 4.09 13.70
CA THR A 298 18.92 3.83 15.13
C THR A 298 17.75 3.02 15.68
N GLU A 299 16.51 3.29 15.23
CA GLU A 299 15.34 2.50 15.60
C GLU A 299 15.45 1.05 15.10
N VAL A 300 15.81 0.86 13.83
CA VAL A 300 16.02 -0.46 13.23
C VAL A 300 17.06 -1.24 14.04
N SER A 301 18.17 -0.60 14.40
CA SER A 301 19.23 -1.20 15.23
C SER A 301 18.71 -1.68 16.58
N ARG A 302 17.92 -0.83 17.26
CA ARG A 302 17.31 -1.15 18.55
C ARG A 302 16.38 -2.35 18.44
N VAL A 303 15.46 -2.31 17.47
CA VAL A 303 14.47 -3.39 17.27
C VAL A 303 15.14 -4.71 16.89
N ILE A 304 16.22 -4.70 16.09
CA ILE A 304 16.98 -5.93 15.79
C ILE A 304 17.54 -6.54 17.09
N ILE A 305 18.14 -5.73 17.96
CA ILE A 305 18.73 -6.22 19.23
C ILE A 305 17.65 -6.69 20.21
N GLU A 306 16.53 -5.98 20.30
CA GLU A 306 15.47 -6.24 21.27
C GLU A 306 14.51 -7.36 20.85
N GLU A 307 14.18 -7.50 19.57
CA GLU A 307 13.10 -8.39 19.09
C GLU A 307 13.57 -9.60 18.28
N VAL A 308 14.70 -9.54 17.57
CA VAL A 308 15.14 -10.64 16.68
C VAL A 308 15.94 -11.68 17.46
N ASP A 309 15.79 -12.97 17.20
CA ASP A 309 16.64 -14.00 17.82
C ASP A 309 18.03 -14.01 17.17
N LEU A 310 19.06 -13.59 17.92
CA LEU A 310 20.42 -13.35 17.41
C LEU A 310 21.39 -14.52 17.62
N LYS A 311 20.95 -15.61 18.28
CA LYS A 311 21.88 -16.62 18.82
C LYS A 311 22.80 -17.29 17.78
N TYR A 312 22.40 -17.31 16.51
CA TYR A 312 23.12 -17.98 15.42
C TYR A 312 23.32 -17.11 14.18
N TYR A 313 23.03 -15.81 14.26
CA TYR A 313 23.15 -14.92 13.12
C TYR A 313 24.44 -14.09 13.17
N ASP A 314 24.98 -13.77 11.99
CA ASP A 314 26.10 -12.85 11.87
C ASP A 314 25.60 -11.41 12.03
N LEU A 315 26.06 -10.72 13.09
CA LEU A 315 25.69 -9.32 13.32
C LEU A 315 26.55 -8.35 12.50
N LYS A 316 27.70 -8.77 11.97
CA LYS A 316 28.64 -7.84 11.34
C LYS A 316 28.03 -7.15 10.14
N GLU A 317 27.51 -7.92 9.19
CA GLU A 317 27.00 -7.38 7.93
C GLU A 317 25.90 -6.31 8.12
N PRO A 318 24.79 -6.58 8.85
CA PRO A 318 23.74 -5.58 9.02
C PRO A 318 24.24 -4.35 9.80
N PHE A 319 25.03 -4.53 10.86
CA PHE A 319 25.47 -3.41 11.68
C PHE A 319 26.57 -2.59 11.01
N PHE A 320 27.50 -3.18 10.28
CA PHE A 320 28.44 -2.44 9.43
C PHE A 320 27.71 -1.66 8.35
N SER A 321 26.64 -2.22 7.76
CA SER A 321 25.81 -1.46 6.84
C SER A 321 25.15 -0.26 7.52
N ILE A 322 24.63 -0.39 8.74
CA ILE A 322 24.03 0.73 9.49
C ILE A 322 25.08 1.79 9.82
N ILE A 323 26.23 1.39 10.38
CA ILE A 323 27.32 2.30 10.76
C ILE A 323 27.77 3.09 9.54
N TYR A 324 28.01 2.41 8.41
CA TYR A 324 28.41 3.05 7.17
C TYR A 324 27.38 4.09 6.69
N GLN A 325 26.08 3.76 6.68
CA GLN A 325 25.07 4.73 6.23
C GLN A 325 24.93 5.92 7.19
N LEU A 326 25.02 5.70 8.51
CA LEU A 326 25.05 6.79 9.49
C LEU A 326 26.28 7.69 9.30
N GLU A 327 27.44 7.10 9.04
CA GLU A 327 28.70 7.81 8.80
C GLU A 327 28.61 8.69 7.54
N GLU A 328 28.08 8.16 6.44
CA GLU A 328 27.89 8.94 5.21
C GLU A 328 26.91 10.09 5.38
N ILE A 329 25.78 9.87 6.07
CA ILE A 329 24.82 10.93 6.39
C ILE A 329 25.49 12.02 7.26
N ALA A 330 26.17 11.63 8.33
CA ALA A 330 26.82 12.57 9.24
C ALA A 330 27.92 13.40 8.54
N LYS A 331 28.72 12.77 7.68
CA LYS A 331 29.74 13.44 6.87
C LYS A 331 29.12 14.46 5.93
N GLU A 332 28.03 14.11 5.26
CA GLU A 332 27.34 15.03 4.37
C GLU A 332 26.69 16.19 5.14
N THR A 333 26.09 15.93 6.31
CA THR A 333 25.52 16.97 7.17
C THR A 333 26.57 18.00 7.56
N PHE A 334 27.74 17.53 8.00
CA PHE A 334 28.86 18.40 8.32
C PHE A 334 29.41 19.16 7.09
N ARG A 335 29.40 18.51 5.92
CA ARG A 335 29.83 19.16 4.67
C ARG A 335 28.95 20.36 4.32
N GLN A 336 27.65 20.23 4.54
CA GLN A 336 26.66 21.28 4.27
C GLN A 336 26.67 22.36 5.34
N ASP A 337 26.77 21.99 6.61
CA ASP A 337 26.86 22.92 7.73
C ASP A 337 28.10 22.64 8.60
N LYS A 338 29.18 23.38 8.31
CA LYS A 338 30.44 23.31 9.08
C LYS A 338 30.36 23.97 10.45
N GLN A 339 29.27 24.68 10.76
CA GLN A 339 29.04 25.28 12.08
C GLN A 339 28.30 24.32 13.01
N MET A 340 27.83 23.18 12.50
CA MET A 340 27.15 22.18 13.29
C MET A 340 28.03 21.66 14.43
N GLN A 341 27.42 21.47 15.59
CA GLN A 341 28.10 20.90 16.75
C GLN A 341 28.40 19.42 16.47
N ILE A 342 29.68 19.05 16.51
CA ILE A 342 30.14 17.68 16.23
C ILE A 342 29.52 16.67 17.20
N ASP A 343 29.29 17.07 18.46
CA ASP A 343 28.59 16.25 19.46
C ASP A 343 27.21 15.75 18.96
N LEU A 344 26.50 16.53 18.13
CA LEU A 344 25.21 16.12 17.54
C LEU A 344 25.39 15.04 16.46
N LEU A 345 26.52 15.06 15.74
CA LEU A 345 26.86 14.07 14.73
C LEU A 345 27.37 12.76 15.36
N GLU A 346 27.98 12.85 16.54
CA GLU A 346 28.46 11.69 17.30
C GLU A 346 27.33 10.94 18.02
N GLN A 347 26.24 11.64 18.39
CA GLN A 347 25.15 11.08 19.21
C GLN A 347 24.58 9.74 18.69
N PRO A 348 24.26 9.56 17.39
CA PRO A 348 23.73 8.29 16.88
C PRO A 348 24.70 7.11 17.08
N PHE A 349 26.01 7.35 17.05
CA PHE A 349 27.03 6.33 17.27
C PHE A 349 27.16 5.97 18.74
N HIS A 350 27.01 6.95 19.65
CA HIS A 350 26.91 6.68 21.09
C HIS A 350 25.68 5.84 21.42
N ASP A 351 24.53 6.18 20.84
CA ASP A 351 23.29 5.43 21.01
C ASP A 351 23.44 4.00 20.49
N LEU A 352 24.03 3.82 19.30
CA LEU A 352 24.30 2.52 18.71
C LEU A 352 25.26 1.69 19.58
N LYS A 353 26.34 2.29 20.09
CA LYS A 353 27.30 1.64 20.98
C LYS A 353 26.64 1.14 22.26
N ALA A 354 25.76 1.95 22.86
CA ALA A 354 25.05 1.59 24.08
C ALA A 354 24.15 0.35 23.90
N LEU A 355 23.63 0.11 22.69
CA LEU A 355 22.83 -1.10 22.41
C LEU A 355 23.66 -2.39 22.53
N PHE A 356 24.98 -2.33 22.34
CA PHE A 356 25.87 -3.51 22.45
C PHE A 356 26.24 -3.90 23.89
N ASP A 357 25.77 -3.12 24.87
CA ASP A 357 25.81 -3.50 26.29
C ASP A 357 24.54 -4.28 26.72
N HIS A 358 23.55 -4.42 25.83
CA HIS A 358 22.34 -5.19 26.08
C HIS A 358 22.67 -6.68 26.27
N GLU A 359 22.01 -7.33 27.24
CA GLU A 359 22.23 -8.74 27.64
C GLU A 359 22.25 -9.75 26.48
N ARG A 360 21.49 -9.50 25.40
CA ARG A 360 21.34 -10.40 24.25
C ARG A 360 22.55 -10.40 23.32
N VAL A 361 23.29 -9.28 23.28
CA VAL A 361 24.45 -9.08 22.40
C VAL A 361 25.76 -8.91 23.17
N ALA A 362 25.71 -8.66 24.47
CA ALA A 362 26.88 -8.47 25.33
C ALA A 362 27.89 -9.64 25.27
N THR A 363 27.42 -10.86 24.99
CA THR A 363 28.26 -12.06 24.85
C THR A 363 28.34 -12.59 23.41
N HIS A 364 27.85 -11.83 22.44
CA HIS A 364 27.86 -12.23 21.03
C HIS A 364 29.29 -12.20 20.46
N GLN A 365 29.63 -13.18 19.62
CA GLN A 365 30.98 -13.30 19.04
C GLN A 365 31.40 -12.09 18.19
N ASP A 366 30.42 -11.40 17.60
CA ASP A 366 30.65 -10.28 16.69
C ASP A 366 30.64 -8.92 17.40
N ARG A 367 30.30 -8.87 18.69
CA ARG A 367 30.19 -7.63 19.47
C ARG A 367 31.45 -6.77 19.35
N ASP A 368 32.61 -7.35 19.64
CA ASP A 368 33.86 -6.59 19.71
C ASP A 368 34.25 -6.00 18.34
N ALA A 369 33.92 -6.70 17.25
CA ALA A 369 34.17 -6.20 15.90
C ALA A 369 33.26 -5.01 15.56
N VAL A 370 31.98 -5.09 15.90
CA VAL A 370 31.02 -4.00 15.66
C VAL A 370 31.35 -2.78 16.52
N VAL A 371 31.62 -2.98 17.82
CA VAL A 371 32.00 -1.90 18.73
C VAL A 371 33.30 -1.23 18.30
N ALA A 372 34.28 -1.99 17.82
CA ALA A 372 35.53 -1.42 17.30
C ALA A 372 35.30 -0.52 16.07
N ASP A 373 34.36 -0.86 15.19
CA ASP A 373 34.04 -0.02 14.03
C ASP A 373 33.28 1.26 14.44
N ILE A 374 32.40 1.18 15.44
CA ILE A 374 31.77 2.37 16.03
C ILE A 374 32.83 3.29 16.65
N ASP A 375 33.78 2.72 17.39
CA ASP A 375 34.87 3.48 18.02
C ASP A 375 35.82 4.10 16.99
N ARG A 376 36.02 3.47 15.84
CA ARG A 376 36.72 4.07 14.70
C ARG A 376 36.01 5.37 14.27
N VAL A 377 34.71 5.32 14.01
CA VAL A 377 33.95 6.49 13.54
C VAL A 377 33.94 7.61 14.57
N LEU A 378 33.73 7.30 15.85
CA LEU A 378 33.80 8.28 16.94
C LEU A 378 35.20 8.93 17.05
N GLY A 379 36.26 8.14 16.83
CA GLY A 379 37.63 8.64 16.76
C GLY A 379 37.84 9.66 15.64
N GLU A 380 37.30 9.39 14.45
CA GLU A 380 37.35 10.31 13.31
C GLU A 380 36.66 11.66 13.60
N PHE A 381 35.50 11.65 14.26
CA PHE A 381 34.81 12.88 14.66
C PHE A 381 35.55 13.64 15.78
N THR A 382 36.15 12.93 16.74
CA THR A 382 37.00 13.55 17.77
C THR A 382 38.20 14.26 17.15
N GLU A 383 38.85 13.64 16.16
CA GLU A 383 39.95 14.25 15.40
C GLU A 383 39.48 15.48 14.62
N LEU A 384 38.32 15.39 13.96
CA LEU A 384 37.70 16.53 13.27
C LEU A 384 37.42 17.71 14.21
N ALA A 385 36.90 17.44 15.41
CA ALA A 385 36.64 18.45 16.43
C ALA A 385 37.92 19.15 16.90
N LEU A 386 39.02 18.40 17.01
CA LEU A 386 40.32 18.96 17.34
C LEU A 386 40.83 19.87 16.19
N VAL A 387 40.70 19.44 14.95
CA VAL A 387 41.08 20.25 13.77
C VAL A 387 40.26 21.53 13.73
N MET A 388 38.94 21.47 13.91
CA MET A 388 38.07 22.65 13.93
C MET A 388 38.45 23.67 14.99
N LYS A 389 38.85 23.23 16.20
CA LYS A 389 39.33 24.11 17.28
C LYS A 389 40.66 24.79 16.94
N THR A 390 41.46 24.21 16.05
CA THR A 390 42.77 24.75 15.64
C THR A 390 42.70 25.65 14.39
N LEU A 391 41.57 25.65 13.67
CA LEU A 391 41.38 26.51 12.51
C LEU A 391 41.11 27.96 12.95
N PRO A 392 41.76 28.97 12.32
CA PRO A 392 41.40 30.36 12.54
C PRO A 392 39.95 30.61 12.10
N PRO A 393 39.22 31.54 12.74
CA PRO A 393 37.82 31.81 12.41
C PRO A 393 37.69 32.14 10.93
N ILE A 394 36.75 31.46 10.26
CA ILE A 394 36.44 31.70 8.84
C ILE A 394 36.01 33.16 8.72
N PRO A 395 36.67 33.98 7.88
CA PRO A 395 36.30 35.39 7.75
C PRO A 395 34.85 35.49 7.26
N GLU A 396 34.02 36.20 8.02
CA GLU A 396 32.67 36.57 7.59
C GLU A 396 32.81 37.32 6.25
N VAL A 397 32.34 36.70 5.16
CA VAL A 397 32.16 37.40 3.90
C VAL A 397 31.03 38.37 4.15
N LYS A 398 31.37 39.66 4.37
CA LYS A 398 30.38 40.73 4.39
C LYS A 398 29.62 40.67 3.07
N GLU A 399 28.32 40.41 3.14
CA GLU A 399 27.41 40.65 2.03
C GLU A 399 27.63 42.11 1.59
N GLU A 400 28.11 42.29 0.36
CA GLU A 400 28.12 43.61 -0.26
C GLU A 400 26.65 44.04 -0.36
N GLU A 401 26.27 45.06 0.41
CA GLU A 401 24.97 45.73 0.27
C GLU A 401 24.79 46.10 -1.21
N GLU A 402 23.91 45.40 -1.91
CA GLU A 402 23.49 45.81 -3.24
C GLU A 402 22.92 47.23 -3.14
N PRO A 403 23.38 48.18 -3.96
CA PRO A 403 22.85 49.52 -3.93
C PRO A 403 21.39 49.49 -4.37
N VAL A 404 20.50 49.88 -3.46
CA VAL A 404 19.07 50.11 -3.70
C VAL A 404 18.91 50.91 -5.01
N PRO A 405 18.23 50.38 -6.04
CA PRO A 405 17.93 51.16 -7.21
C PRO A 405 16.94 52.26 -6.80
N GLN A 406 17.39 53.51 -6.85
CA GLN A 406 16.47 54.63 -6.85
C GLN A 406 15.71 54.62 -8.18
N GLN A 407 14.43 54.25 -8.14
CA GLN A 407 13.41 54.74 -9.08
C GLN A 407 12.01 54.62 -8.49
#